data_AF-A0A136PK87-F1
#
_entry.id   AF-A0A136PK87-F1
#
_cell.length_a   1.000
_cell.length_b   1.000
_cell.length_c   1.000
_cell.angle_alpha   90.00
_cell.angle_beta   90.00
_cell.angle_gamma   90.00
#
_symmetry.space_group_name_H-M   'P 1'
#
loop_
_entity.id
_entity.type
_entity.pdbx_description
1 polymer ?
#
loop_
_entity_poly.entity_id
_entity_poly.type
_entity_poly.pdbx_seq_one_letter_code
_entity_poly.pdbx_strand_id
1 'polypeptide(L)'
;MALHIFADETKERGFLLAAACLDQVALVSARAGIARLVLRGQRSIHFCKERDGRRREILRHLRTLPVEVVLYDATTYRSVKSARDACLRALVADAAKVAAERLVLELDTSSEQADKRLLRRELSLAGIADQLRYDHLRAHDDHMLAIPDAVAWSWAKGGEWQSMVRPLVREVRTL
;
A
#
# COMPACT_ATOMS: atom_id res chain seq x y z
N MET A 1 16.55 -2.36 12.47
CA MET A 1 16.11 -2.29 11.06
C MET A 1 14.81 -1.51 11.09
N ALA A 2 14.75 -0.36 10.41
CA ALA A 2 13.55 0.47 10.40
C ALA A 2 12.72 0.11 9.16
N LEU A 3 11.44 -0.20 9.37
CA LEU A 3 10.54 -0.57 8.28
C LEU A 3 9.66 0.60 7.90
N HIS A 4 9.49 0.85 6.60
CA HIS A 4 8.52 1.78 6.06
C HIS A 4 7.41 1.00 5.35
N ILE A 5 6.18 1.43 5.56
CA ILE A 5 4.98 0.83 4.99
C ILE A 5 4.31 1.86 4.08
N PHE A 6 3.97 1.46 2.86
CA PHE A 6 3.18 2.24 1.91
C PHE A 6 1.88 1.50 1.64
N ALA A 7 0.75 2.19 1.78
CA ALA A 7 -0.55 1.56 1.68
C ALA A 7 -1.49 2.31 0.73
N ASP A 8 -2.19 1.52 -0.07
CA ASP A 8 -3.25 1.96 -0.98
C ASP A 8 -4.30 0.85 -1.09
N GLU A 9 -5.50 1.21 -1.53
CA GLU A 9 -6.64 0.31 -1.60
C GLU A 9 -7.20 0.15 -3.01
N THR A 10 -7.97 -0.92 -3.20
CA THR A 10 -8.90 -1.02 -4.32
C THR A 10 -10.31 -1.34 -3.83
N LYS A 11 -11.28 -0.86 -4.60
CA LYS A 11 -12.72 -1.02 -4.38
C LYS A 11 -13.39 -1.80 -5.53
N GLU A 12 -12.61 -2.29 -6.52
CA GLU A 12 -13.18 -2.88 -7.76
C GLU A 12 -13.97 -4.18 -7.52
N ARG A 13 -13.60 -4.99 -6.52
CA ARG A 13 -14.26 -6.28 -6.21
C ARG A 13 -14.45 -6.47 -4.71
N GLY A 14 -14.96 -5.44 -4.05
CA GLY A 14 -14.93 -5.31 -2.60
C GLY A 14 -13.70 -4.52 -2.15
N PHE A 15 -13.48 -4.46 -0.84
CA PHE A 15 -12.42 -3.65 -0.26
C PHE A 15 -11.17 -4.48 0.02
N LEU A 16 -10.06 -4.10 -0.61
CA LEU A 16 -8.75 -4.72 -0.40
C LEU A 16 -7.73 -3.62 -0.16
N LEU A 17 -7.00 -3.69 0.95
CA LEU A 17 -5.89 -2.79 1.24
C LEU A 17 -4.57 -3.54 1.02
N ALA A 18 -3.66 -2.97 0.24
CA ALA A 18 -2.31 -3.48 0.09
C ALA A 18 -1.35 -2.64 0.92
N ALA A 19 -0.49 -3.29 1.71
CA ALA A 19 0.57 -2.64 2.48
C ALA A 19 1.93 -3.18 2.03
N ALA A 20 2.66 -2.35 1.30
CA ALA A 20 4.01 -2.63 0.83
C ALA A 20 5.04 -2.23 1.90
N CYS A 21 5.78 -3.22 2.38
CA CYS A 21 6.77 -3.13 3.44
C CYS A 21 8.18 -3.17 2.86
N LEU A 22 9.01 -2.17 3.17
CA LEU A 22 10.41 -2.11 2.76
C LEU A 22 11.30 -1.67 3.93
N ASP A 23 12.51 -2.23 3.99
CA ASP A 23 13.54 -1.75 4.90
C ASP A 23 14.04 -0.36 4.45
N GLN A 24 14.25 0.53 5.42
CA GLN A 24 14.78 1.87 5.22
C GLN A 24 16.05 1.89 4.37
N VAL A 25 16.95 0.89 4.52
CA VAL A 25 18.20 0.83 3.75
C VAL A 25 17.97 0.64 2.24
N ALA A 26 16.84 0.05 1.85
CA ALA A 26 16.48 -0.19 0.46
C ALA A 26 15.64 0.94 -0.16
N LEU A 27 15.16 1.90 0.64
CA LEU A 27 14.22 2.93 0.15
C LEU A 27 14.81 3.83 -0.92
N VAL A 28 16.08 4.23 -0.80
CA VAL A 28 16.71 5.14 -1.76
C VAL A 28 16.79 4.48 -3.14
N SER A 29 17.26 3.23 -3.20
CA SER A 29 17.36 2.50 -4.46
C SER A 29 15.99 2.13 -5.01
N ALA A 30 15.03 1.73 -4.16
CA ALA A 30 13.66 1.43 -4.58
C ALA A 30 12.96 2.65 -5.17
N ARG A 31 13.02 3.82 -4.50
CA ARG A 31 12.46 5.08 -5.03
C ARG A 31 13.06 5.45 -6.37
N ALA A 32 14.38 5.35 -6.51
CA ALA A 32 15.05 5.60 -7.79
C ALA A 32 14.59 4.62 -8.89
N GLY A 33 14.38 3.35 -8.55
CA GLY A 33 13.84 2.34 -9.46
C GLY A 33 12.43 2.69 -9.95
N ILE A 34 11.52 2.99 -9.03
CA ILE A 34 10.14 3.38 -9.39
C ILE A 34 10.10 4.69 -10.17
N ALA A 35 10.89 5.70 -9.78
CA ALA A 35 10.91 6.99 -10.46
C ALA A 35 11.30 6.86 -11.95
N ARG A 36 12.16 5.89 -12.31
CA ARG A 36 12.52 5.60 -13.71
C ARG A 36 11.37 5.02 -14.52
N LEU A 37 10.35 4.46 -13.86
CA LEU A 37 9.13 3.99 -14.51
C LEU A 37 8.09 5.11 -14.71
N VAL A 38 8.33 6.31 -14.20
CA VAL A 38 7.45 7.45 -14.49
C VAL A 38 7.80 7.99 -15.87
N LEU A 39 6.86 7.95 -16.82
CA LEU A 39 7.10 8.42 -18.19
C LEU A 39 7.20 9.95 -18.23
N ARG A 40 7.85 10.47 -19.28
CA ARG A 40 7.91 11.91 -19.53
C ARG A 40 6.48 12.48 -19.61
N GLY A 41 6.20 13.49 -18.78
CA GLY A 41 4.88 14.13 -18.68
C GLY A 41 3.93 13.48 -17.66
N GLN A 42 4.28 12.32 -17.09
CA GLN A 42 3.59 11.76 -15.93
C GLN A 42 4.17 12.35 -14.63
N ARG A 43 3.31 12.61 -13.65
CA ARG A 43 3.74 13.02 -12.29
C ARG A 43 3.92 11.81 -11.37
N SER A 44 3.18 10.74 -11.62
CA SER A 44 3.16 9.48 -10.89
C SER A 44 2.62 8.38 -11.80
N ILE A 45 2.84 7.13 -11.41
CA ILE A 45 2.22 5.97 -12.06
C ILE A 45 0.79 5.87 -11.53
N HIS A 46 -0.19 5.85 -12.41
CA HIS A 46 -1.57 5.48 -12.08
C HIS A 46 -1.83 4.10 -12.68
N PHE A 47 -1.53 3.04 -11.94
CA PHE A 47 -1.39 1.70 -12.50
C PHE A 47 -2.67 1.20 -13.20
N CYS A 48 -3.82 1.51 -12.60
CA CYS A 48 -5.14 1.19 -13.16
C CYS A 48 -5.42 1.88 -14.50
N LYS A 49 -4.71 2.96 -14.87
CA LYS A 49 -4.86 3.68 -16.15
C LYS A 49 -3.80 3.31 -17.19
N GLU A 50 -2.81 2.51 -16.82
CA GLU A 50 -1.76 2.08 -17.74
C GLU A 50 -2.28 1.04 -18.75
N ARG A 51 -1.71 1.01 -19.95
CA ARG A 51 -1.97 -0.05 -20.93
C ARG A 51 -1.33 -1.37 -20.47
N ASP A 52 -1.90 -2.51 -20.86
CA ASP A 52 -1.47 -3.83 -20.38
C ASP A 52 0.02 -4.13 -20.60
N GLY A 53 0.59 -3.73 -21.74
CA GLY A 53 2.03 -3.88 -22.00
C GLY A 53 2.88 -3.14 -20.95
N ARG A 54 2.45 -1.94 -20.55
CA ARG A 54 3.11 -1.11 -19.54
C ARG A 54 2.89 -1.64 -18.13
N ARG A 55 1.68 -2.12 -17.81
CA ARG A 55 1.41 -2.83 -16.55
C ARG A 55 2.36 -3.99 -16.35
N ARG A 56 2.54 -4.85 -17.36
CA ARG A 56 3.48 -5.98 -17.28
C ARG A 56 4.92 -5.55 -17.07
N GLU A 57 5.37 -4.48 -17.72
CA GLU A 57 6.72 -3.91 -17.52
C GLU A 57 6.91 -3.43 -16.08
N ILE A 58 5.96 -2.65 -15.56
CA ILE A 58 5.98 -2.15 -14.19
C ILE A 58 6.04 -3.33 -13.21
N LEU A 59 5.12 -4.30 -13.33
CA LEU A 59 5.07 -5.47 -12.44
C LEU A 59 6.36 -6.29 -12.47
N ARG A 60 7.01 -6.45 -13.64
CA ARG A 60 8.32 -7.11 -13.73
C ARG A 60 9.39 -6.36 -12.94
N HIS A 61 9.40 -5.04 -13.00
CA HIS A 61 10.34 -4.23 -12.23
C HIS A 61 10.06 -4.29 -10.73
N LEU A 62 8.78 -4.22 -10.31
CA LEU A 62 8.41 -4.33 -8.89
C LEU A 62 8.94 -5.62 -8.27
N ARG A 63 8.91 -6.73 -9.00
CA ARG A 63 9.46 -8.03 -8.58
C ARG A 63 10.97 -8.07 -8.36
N THR A 64 11.71 -7.06 -8.81
CA THR A 64 13.15 -6.94 -8.55
C THR A 64 13.48 -6.14 -7.30
N LEU A 65 12.47 -5.48 -6.71
CA LEU A 65 12.64 -4.69 -5.50
C LEU A 65 12.55 -5.58 -4.26
N PRO A 66 13.31 -5.29 -3.19
CA PRO A 66 13.22 -5.99 -1.91
C PRO A 66 11.99 -5.50 -1.13
N VAL A 67 10.79 -5.80 -1.65
CA VAL A 67 9.51 -5.41 -1.07
C VAL A 67 8.67 -6.65 -0.78
N GLU A 68 8.04 -6.65 0.39
CA GLU A 68 7.01 -7.62 0.76
C GLU A 68 5.68 -6.90 0.89
N VAL A 69 4.60 -7.50 0.40
CA VAL A 69 3.25 -6.92 0.50
C VAL A 69 2.37 -7.80 1.37
N VAL A 70 1.67 -7.18 2.32
CA VAL A 70 0.57 -7.78 3.06
C VAL A 70 -0.74 -7.25 2.50
N LEU A 71 -1.65 -8.15 2.15
CA LEU A 71 -2.99 -7.81 1.71
C LEU A 71 -3.99 -7.98 2.85
N TYR A 72 -4.83 -6.97 3.08
CA TYR A 72 -5.96 -7.03 4.00
C TYR A 72 -7.25 -7.10 3.20
N ASP A 73 -7.84 -8.28 3.14
CA ASP A 73 -9.05 -8.60 2.41
C ASP A 73 -10.27 -8.38 3.32
N ALA A 74 -10.98 -7.28 3.07
CA ALA A 74 -12.22 -6.91 3.73
C ALA A 74 -13.41 -6.99 2.76
N THR A 75 -13.36 -7.90 1.78
CA THR A 75 -14.42 -8.08 0.77
C THR A 75 -15.75 -8.55 1.38
N THR A 76 -15.71 -9.13 2.58
CA THR A 76 -16.88 -9.57 3.35
C THR A 76 -17.68 -8.41 3.95
N TYR A 77 -17.08 -7.22 4.07
CA TYR A 77 -17.71 -6.04 4.66
C TYR A 77 -18.64 -5.37 3.66
N ARG A 78 -19.87 -5.06 4.12
CA ARG A 78 -20.87 -4.36 3.30
C ARG A 78 -20.59 -2.86 3.15
N SER A 79 -19.98 -2.25 4.16
CA SER A 79 -19.69 -0.82 4.21
C SER A 79 -18.22 -0.57 3.92
N VAL A 80 -17.93 0.22 2.88
CA VAL A 80 -16.56 0.64 2.54
C VAL A 80 -15.86 1.31 3.71
N LYS A 81 -16.58 2.13 4.48
CA LYS A 81 -16.03 2.77 5.68
C LYS A 81 -15.64 1.74 6.73
N SER A 82 -16.53 0.79 7.04
CA SER A 82 -16.24 -0.24 8.04
C SER A 82 -15.10 -1.16 7.61
N ALA A 83 -15.04 -1.48 6.32
CA ALA A 83 -13.97 -2.26 5.71
C ALA A 83 -12.62 -1.55 5.85
N ARG A 84 -12.56 -0.26 5.48
CA ARG A 84 -11.37 0.59 5.64
C ARG A 84 -10.94 0.67 7.09
N ASP A 85 -11.86 0.93 8.01
CA ASP A 85 -11.55 1.01 9.43
C ASP A 85 -10.98 -0.33 9.95
N ALA A 86 -11.51 -1.47 9.49
CA ALA A 86 -10.98 -2.79 9.86
C ALA A 86 -9.56 -3.03 9.31
N CYS A 87 -9.33 -2.71 8.04
CA CYS A 87 -8.01 -2.81 7.41
C CYS A 87 -6.97 -1.92 8.12
N LEU A 88 -7.32 -0.67 8.44
CA LEU A 88 -6.40 0.25 9.13
C LEU A 88 -6.08 -0.20 10.55
N ARG A 89 -7.04 -0.76 11.29
CA ARG A 89 -6.77 -1.36 12.62
C ARG A 89 -5.81 -2.53 12.52
N ALA A 90 -6.05 -3.46 11.59
CA ALA A 90 -5.19 -4.61 11.37
C ALA A 90 -3.77 -4.17 10.95
N LEU A 91 -3.68 -3.18 10.07
CA LEU A 91 -2.43 -2.59 9.62
C LEU A 91 -1.62 -1.97 10.76
N VAL A 92 -2.26 -1.17 11.62
CA VAL A 92 -1.59 -0.58 12.79
C VAL A 92 -1.09 -1.66 13.74
N ALA A 93 -1.89 -2.70 13.99
CA ALA A 93 -1.49 -3.81 14.84
C ALA A 93 -0.25 -4.55 14.28
N ASP A 94 -0.15 -4.70 12.95
CA ASP A 94 1.02 -5.32 12.33
C ASP A 94 2.23 -4.41 12.29
N ALA A 95 2.03 -3.12 12.01
CA ALA A 95 3.08 -2.12 12.06
C ALA A 95 3.73 -2.08 13.46
N ALA A 96 2.95 -2.24 14.52
CA ALA A 96 3.45 -2.37 15.90
C ALA A 96 4.34 -3.62 16.09
N LYS A 97 3.91 -4.79 15.60
CA LYS A 97 4.66 -6.06 15.74
C LYS A 97 6.03 -6.02 15.08
N VAL A 98 6.13 -5.31 13.96
CA VAL A 98 7.38 -5.19 13.18
C VAL A 98 8.18 -3.94 13.52
N ALA A 99 7.75 -3.16 14.52
CA ALA A 99 8.35 -1.89 14.91
C ALA A 99 8.58 -0.96 13.70
N ALA A 100 7.56 -0.81 12.85
CA ALA A 100 7.63 0.08 11.70
C ALA A 100 7.83 1.53 12.15
N GLU A 101 8.68 2.26 11.42
CA GLU A 101 9.00 3.66 11.73
C GLU A 101 8.03 4.62 11.03
N ARG A 102 7.54 4.23 9.84
CA ARG A 102 6.69 5.08 9.02
C ARG A 102 5.60 4.32 8.27
N LEU A 103 4.39 4.86 8.29
CA LEU A 103 3.25 4.46 7.47
C LEU A 103 2.85 5.60 6.53
N VAL A 104 2.79 5.34 5.23
CA VAL A 104 2.33 6.30 4.23
C VAL A 104 1.07 5.76 3.59
N LEU A 105 -0.01 6.52 3.64
CA LEU A 105 -1.28 6.23 2.97
C LEU A 105 -1.42 7.13 1.74
N GLU A 106 -1.98 6.61 0.65
CA GLU A 106 -2.42 7.50 -0.42
C GLU A 106 -3.52 8.44 0.08
N LEU A 107 -3.38 9.73 -0.24
CA LEU A 107 -4.30 10.77 0.18
C LEU A 107 -5.61 10.69 -0.62
N ASP A 108 -6.66 10.28 0.06
CA ASP A 108 -8.06 10.53 -0.34
C ASP A 108 -8.66 11.58 0.61
N THR A 109 -8.92 12.78 0.09
CA THR A 109 -9.45 13.91 0.89
C THR A 109 -10.81 13.61 1.52
N SER A 110 -11.57 12.65 0.97
CA SER A 110 -12.88 12.27 1.50
C SER A 110 -12.79 11.42 2.78
N SER A 111 -11.66 10.70 2.97
CA SER A 111 -11.42 9.81 4.11
C SER A 111 -10.36 10.33 5.08
N GLU A 112 -9.51 11.28 4.67
CA GLU A 112 -8.36 11.80 5.42
C GLU A 112 -8.68 12.13 6.90
N GLN A 113 -9.75 12.87 7.16
CA GLN A 113 -10.11 13.27 8.53
C GLN A 113 -10.60 12.08 9.37
N ALA A 114 -11.28 11.11 8.75
CA ALA A 114 -11.69 9.89 9.43
C ALA A 114 -10.48 9.02 9.75
N ASP A 115 -9.57 8.84 8.78
CA ASP A 115 -8.32 8.10 8.95
C ASP A 115 -7.47 8.72 10.06
N LYS A 116 -7.27 10.04 10.06
CA LYS A 116 -6.50 10.73 11.10
C LYS A 116 -7.05 10.48 12.50
N ARG A 117 -8.38 10.51 12.67
CA ARG A 117 -9.01 10.21 13.96
C ARG A 117 -8.83 8.75 14.36
N LEU A 118 -9.00 7.83 13.40
CA LEU A 118 -8.82 6.40 13.62
C LEU A 118 -7.38 6.08 14.01
N LEU A 119 -6.41 6.47 13.19
CA LEU A 119 -4.98 6.19 13.39
C LEU A 119 -4.50 6.74 14.73
N ARG A 120 -4.82 7.99 15.09
CA ARG A 120 -4.46 8.54 16.41
C ARG A 120 -4.96 7.67 17.57
N ARG A 121 -6.21 7.20 17.48
CA ARG A 121 -6.78 6.32 18.50
C ARG A 121 -6.05 4.98 18.55
N GLU A 122 -5.88 4.31 17.42
CA GLU A 122 -5.29 2.97 17.37
C GLU A 122 -3.80 3.00 17.75
N LEU A 123 -3.04 4.02 17.34
CA LEU A 123 -1.64 4.19 17.73
C LEU A 123 -1.49 4.44 19.23
N SER A 124 -2.41 5.22 19.82
CA SER A 124 -2.43 5.43 21.27
C SER A 124 -2.77 4.15 22.02
N LEU A 125 -3.76 3.37 21.58
CA LEU A 125 -4.14 2.11 22.20
C LEU A 125 -3.03 1.05 22.11
N ALA A 126 -2.28 1.05 21.01
CA ALA A 126 -1.14 0.16 20.80
C ALA A 126 0.15 0.63 21.51
N GLY A 127 0.16 1.84 22.09
CA GLY A 127 1.34 2.38 22.78
C GLY A 127 2.51 2.74 21.86
N ILE A 128 2.25 2.97 20.56
CA ILE A 128 3.28 3.23 19.54
C ILE A 128 3.16 4.62 18.89
N ALA A 129 2.41 5.54 19.51
CA ALA A 129 2.17 6.89 18.98
C ALA A 129 3.47 7.67 18.71
N ASP A 130 4.51 7.47 19.54
CA ASP A 130 5.80 8.14 19.39
C ASP A 130 6.79 7.34 18.52
N GLN A 131 6.44 6.12 18.12
CA GLN A 131 7.31 5.20 17.38
C GLN A 131 6.96 5.17 15.88
N LEU A 132 5.67 5.13 15.56
CA LEU A 132 5.18 5.05 14.19
C LEU A 132 4.66 6.39 13.71
N ARG A 133 5.39 7.01 12.79
CA ARG A 133 4.94 8.22 12.08
C ARG A 133 3.99 7.81 10.97
N TYR A 134 2.94 8.60 10.74
CA TYR A 134 2.06 8.37 9.60
C TYR A 134 1.81 9.64 8.79
N ASP A 135 1.72 9.48 7.47
CA ASP A 135 1.45 10.55 6.52
C ASP A 135 0.39 10.12 5.50
N HIS A 136 -0.40 11.09 5.03
CA HIS A 136 -1.22 10.96 3.84
C HIS A 136 -0.55 11.75 2.71
N LEU A 137 -0.07 11.06 1.69
CA LEU A 137 0.67 11.65 0.57
C LEU A 137 -0.07 11.43 -0.75
N ARG A 138 0.08 12.35 -1.71
CA ARG A 138 -0.42 12.10 -3.07
C ARG A 138 0.53 11.13 -3.77
N ALA A 139 0.02 10.38 -4.76
CA ALA A 139 0.84 9.45 -5.56
C ALA A 139 2.11 10.07 -6.20
N HIS A 140 2.14 11.39 -6.42
CA HIS A 140 3.32 12.09 -6.95
C HIS A 140 4.27 12.64 -5.89
N ASP A 141 3.89 12.65 -4.62
CA ASP A 141 4.75 13.10 -3.52
C ASP A 141 5.71 11.98 -3.08
N ASP A 142 5.26 10.71 -3.14
CA ASP A 142 6.12 9.54 -3.01
C ASP A 142 5.68 8.44 -3.99
N HIS A 143 6.51 8.19 -5.02
CA HIS A 143 6.20 7.21 -6.06
C HIS A 143 6.12 5.78 -5.54
N MET A 144 6.58 5.50 -4.31
CA MET A 144 6.41 4.20 -3.68
C MET A 144 4.94 3.79 -3.53
N LEU A 145 4.00 4.73 -3.51
CA LEU A 145 2.55 4.45 -3.53
C LEU A 145 2.09 3.71 -4.79
N ALA A 146 2.87 3.73 -5.88
CA ALA A 146 2.58 2.92 -7.07
C ALA A 146 2.67 1.40 -6.81
N ILE A 147 3.42 0.97 -5.78
CA ILE A 147 3.55 -0.45 -5.44
C ILE A 147 2.24 -1.00 -4.87
N PRO A 148 1.67 -0.46 -3.77
CA PRO A 148 0.40 -0.95 -3.26
C PRO A 148 -0.75 -0.76 -4.26
N ASP A 149 -0.81 0.34 -5.04
CA ASP A 149 -1.80 0.54 -6.13
C ASP A 149 -1.74 -0.64 -7.13
N ALA A 150 -0.55 -0.92 -7.65
CA ALA A 150 -0.34 -1.98 -8.62
C ALA A 150 -0.69 -3.36 -8.06
N VAL A 151 -0.34 -3.65 -6.81
CA VAL A 151 -0.58 -4.95 -6.18
C VAL A 151 -2.05 -5.12 -5.81
N ALA A 152 -2.69 -4.12 -5.21
CA ALA A 152 -4.11 -4.14 -4.88
C ALA A 152 -4.96 -4.36 -6.14
N TRP A 153 -4.72 -3.55 -7.18
CA TRP A 153 -5.43 -3.69 -8.45
C TRP A 153 -5.21 -5.06 -9.09
N SER A 154 -3.95 -5.51 -9.19
CA SER A 154 -3.61 -6.78 -9.86
C SER A 154 -4.21 -7.97 -9.12
N TRP A 155 -4.24 -7.93 -7.80
CA TRP A 155 -4.86 -8.97 -6.98
C TRP A 155 -6.37 -9.01 -7.19
N ALA A 156 -7.06 -7.87 -7.11
CA ALA A 156 -8.50 -7.79 -7.32
C ALA A 156 -8.90 -8.18 -8.75
N LYS A 157 -8.09 -7.82 -9.76
CA LYS A 157 -8.35 -8.18 -11.16
C LYS A 157 -8.33 -9.69 -11.38
N GLY A 158 -7.44 -10.41 -10.70
CA GLY A 158 -7.31 -11.86 -10.80
C GLY A 158 -6.53 -12.31 -12.04
N GLY A 159 -6.54 -13.62 -12.30
CA GLY A 159 -5.95 -14.21 -13.51
C GLY A 159 -4.44 -13.99 -13.63
N GLU A 160 -3.98 -13.58 -14.82
CA GLU A 160 -2.55 -13.31 -15.05
C GLU A 160 -2.00 -12.24 -14.11
N TRP A 161 -2.79 -11.21 -13.79
CA TRP A 161 -2.35 -10.06 -12.99
C TRP A 161 -2.06 -10.47 -11.55
N GLN A 162 -2.98 -11.21 -10.94
CA GLN A 162 -2.78 -11.77 -9.61
C GLN A 162 -1.57 -12.71 -9.58
N SER A 163 -1.38 -13.52 -10.63
CA SER A 163 -0.24 -14.44 -10.74
C SER A 163 1.09 -13.68 -10.81
N MET A 164 1.13 -12.52 -11.48
CA MET A 164 2.33 -11.68 -11.58
C MET A 164 2.73 -11.04 -10.24
N VAL A 165 1.76 -10.66 -9.40
CA VAL A 165 2.05 -10.03 -8.10
C VAL A 165 2.15 -11.01 -6.95
N ARG A 166 1.70 -12.27 -7.12
CA ARG A 166 1.77 -13.31 -6.07
C ARG A 166 3.16 -13.44 -5.41
N PRO A 167 4.31 -13.36 -6.12
CA PRO A 167 5.62 -13.44 -5.48
C PRO A 167 5.96 -12.25 -4.56
N LEU A 168 5.29 -11.11 -4.73
CA LEU A 168 5.44 -9.94 -3.86
C LEU A 168 4.58 -10.06 -2.59
N VAL A 169 3.50 -10.84 -2.65
CA VAL A 169 2.55 -10.96 -1.56
C VAL A 169 3.03 -12.02 -0.57
N ARG A 170 3.42 -11.55 0.61
CA ARG A 170 3.83 -12.41 1.72
C ARG A 170 2.64 -13.07 2.39
N GLU A 171 1.57 -12.32 2.60
CA GLU A 171 0.41 -12.76 3.37
C GLU A 171 -0.88 -12.10 2.83
N VAL A 172 -1.98 -12.84 2.90
CA VAL A 172 -3.33 -12.31 2.68
C VAL A 172 -4.14 -12.57 3.95
N ARG A 173 -4.63 -11.51 4.57
CA ARG A 173 -5.43 -11.55 5.79
C ARG A 173 -6.88 -11.23 5.49
N THR A 174 -7.74 -12.23 5.64
CA THR A 174 -9.18 -12.04 5.60
C THR A 174 -9.67 -11.44 6.92
N LEU A 175 -10.46 -10.37 6.84
CA LEU A 175 -10.99 -9.61 7.97
C LEU A 175 -12.50 -9.83 8.21
#